data_AF-A0A383EAJ4-F1
#
_entry.id   AF-A0A383EAJ4-F1
#
_cell.length_a   1.000
_cell.length_b   1.000
_cell.length_c   1.000
_cell.angle_alpha   90.00
_cell.angle_beta   90.00
_cell.angle_gamma   90.00
#
_symmetry.space_group_name_H-M   'P 1'
#
loop_
_entity.id
_entity.type
_entity.pdbx_description
1 polymer ?
#
loop_
_entity_poly.entity_id
_entity_poly.type
_entity_poly.pdbx_seq_one_letter_code
_entity_poly.pdbx_strand_id
1 'polypeptide(L)'
;MEFGPTRSRGLIPLLDLVEDALRDLSAVALSAPEKITNDDTLDFLERIRNDWDIHPVAVTHAFRHVDIARELASGNVNSQLVVAGLLTGLREAFNGTL
;
A
#
# COMPACT_ATOMS: atom_id res chain seq x y z
N MET A 1 0.71 -15.55 -10.64
CA MET A 1 1.61 -14.68 -11.43
C MET A 1 3.03 -14.96 -10.98
N GLU A 2 3.93 -15.40 -11.88
CA GLU A 2 5.36 -15.56 -11.55
C GLU A 2 6.14 -14.31 -11.95
N PHE A 3 6.70 -13.59 -10.96
CA PHE A 3 7.56 -12.44 -11.19
C PHE A 3 9.03 -12.87 -11.16
N GLY A 4 9.52 -13.33 -12.31
CA GLY A 4 10.95 -13.62 -12.46
C GLY A 4 11.84 -12.39 -12.20
N PRO A 5 13.16 -12.58 -11.98
CA PRO A 5 14.10 -11.52 -11.58
C PRO A 5 14.13 -10.28 -12.48
N THR A 6 13.69 -10.40 -13.73
CA THR A 6 13.69 -9.35 -14.76
C THR A 6 12.29 -8.95 -15.22
N ARG A 7 11.24 -9.28 -14.46
CA ARG A 7 9.83 -8.99 -14.80
C ARG A 7 9.13 -8.09 -13.78
N SER A 8 9.84 -7.14 -13.18
CA SER A 8 9.23 -6.23 -12.19
C SER A 8 8.25 -5.24 -12.79
N ARG A 9 8.32 -4.94 -14.09
CA ARG A 9 7.24 -4.22 -14.80
C ARG A 9 5.88 -4.93 -14.68
N GLY A 10 5.88 -6.25 -14.48
CA GLY A 10 4.66 -7.01 -14.19
C GLY A 10 4.04 -6.68 -12.83
N LEU A 11 4.76 -6.02 -11.92
CA LEU A 11 4.26 -5.61 -10.61
C LEU A 11 3.37 -4.36 -10.70
N ILE A 12 3.38 -3.61 -11.79
CA ILE A 12 2.62 -2.34 -11.90
C ILE A 12 1.13 -2.53 -11.55
N PRO A 13 0.40 -3.53 -12.06
CA PRO A 13 -0.98 -3.77 -11.66
C PRO A 13 -1.14 -4.10 -10.16
N LEU A 14 -0.16 -4.78 -9.56
CA LEU A 14 -0.17 -5.04 -8.12
C LEU A 14 0.02 -3.75 -7.31
N LEU A 15 0.89 -2.86 -7.77
CA LEU A 15 1.11 -1.56 -7.12
C LEU A 15 -0.14 -0.67 -7.22
N ASP A 16 -0.86 -0.72 -8.34
CA ASP A 16 -2.17 -0.04 -8.49
C ASP A 16 -3.17 -0.54 -7.44
N LEU A 17 -3.26 -1.86 -7.24
CA LEU A 17 -4.13 -2.45 -6.22
C LEU A 17 -3.73 -2.05 -4.79
N VAL A 18 -2.43 -1.94 -4.51
CA VAL A 18 -1.95 -1.47 -3.20
C VAL A 18 -2.30 0.00 -3.01
N GLU A 19 -2.19 0.83 -4.04
CA GLU A 19 -2.56 2.24 -4.01
C GLU A 19 -4.05 2.43 -3.71
N ASP A 20 -4.91 1.67 -4.36
CA ASP A 20 -6.36 1.69 -4.11
C ASP A 20 -6.69 1.23 -2.66
N ALA A 21 -6.03 0.18 -2.18
CA ALA A 21 -6.19 -0.26 -0.78
C ALA A 21 -5.74 0.81 0.24
N LEU A 22 -4.65 1.55 -0.03
CA LEU A 22 -4.22 2.67 0.82
C LEU A 22 -5.20 3.85 0.75
N ARG A 23 -5.86 4.06 -0.38
CA ARG A 23 -6.90 5.10 -0.53
C ARG A 23 -8.13 4.76 0.31
N ASP A 24 -8.58 3.52 0.26
CA ASP A 24 -9.72 3.06 1.07
C ASP A 24 -9.37 3.06 2.57
N LEU A 25 -8.14 2.69 2.93
CA LEU A 25 -7.66 2.82 4.31
C LEU A 25 -7.65 4.27 4.79
N SER A 26 -7.25 5.22 3.93
CA SER A 26 -7.29 6.66 4.24
C SER A 26 -8.73 7.14 4.47
N ALA A 27 -9.69 6.68 3.66
CA ALA A 27 -11.09 7.00 3.80
C ALA A 27 -11.66 6.51 5.15
N VAL A 28 -11.30 5.30 5.56
CA VAL A 28 -11.70 4.74 6.86
C VAL A 28 -11.05 5.49 8.03
N ALA A 29 -9.75 5.82 7.94
CA ALA A 29 -9.03 6.58 8.97
C ALA A 29 -9.60 8.00 9.15
N LEU A 30 -10.10 8.61 8.07
CA LEU A 30 -10.76 9.93 8.09
C LEU A 30 -12.25 9.86 8.40
N SER A 31 -12.80 8.67 8.70
CA SER A 31 -14.25 8.46 8.93
C SER A 31 -15.13 8.96 7.78
N ALA A 32 -14.68 8.76 6.53
CA ALA A 32 -15.36 9.13 5.30
C ALA A 32 -15.67 7.89 4.44
N PRO A 33 -16.52 6.96 4.91
CA PRO A 33 -16.77 5.67 4.24
C PRO A 33 -17.40 5.83 2.85
N GLU A 34 -18.04 6.96 2.56
CA GLU A 34 -18.58 7.27 1.23
C GLU A 34 -17.51 7.42 0.13
N LYS A 35 -16.23 7.46 0.51
CA LYS A 35 -15.09 7.54 -0.42
C LYS A 35 -14.40 6.20 -0.66
N ILE A 36 -14.89 5.12 -0.04
CA ILE A 36 -14.33 3.78 -0.20
C ILE A 36 -14.77 3.23 -1.56
N THR A 37 -13.80 2.74 -2.33
CA THR A 37 -14.03 2.19 -3.66
C THR A 37 -14.35 0.71 -3.57
N ASN A 38 -13.74 -0.01 -2.62
CA ASN A 38 -13.91 -1.45 -2.44
C ASN A 38 -14.78 -1.80 -1.23
N ASP A 39 -16.10 -1.80 -1.45
CA ASP A 39 -17.13 -1.98 -0.42
C ASP A 39 -17.10 -3.37 0.23
N ASP A 40 -16.67 -4.40 -0.49
CA ASP A 40 -16.49 -5.77 0.02
C ASP A 40 -15.40 -5.90 1.10
N THR A 41 -14.53 -4.89 1.22
CA THR A 41 -13.46 -4.82 2.24
C THR A 41 -13.77 -3.92 3.43
N LEU A 42 -14.95 -3.28 3.47
CA LEU A 42 -15.32 -2.31 4.51
C LEU A 42 -15.17 -2.88 5.93
N ASP A 43 -15.78 -4.04 6.19
CA ASP A 43 -15.75 -4.70 7.51
C ASP A 43 -14.31 -5.01 7.95
N PHE A 44 -13.45 -5.36 6.99
CA PHE A 44 -12.04 -5.64 7.26
C PHE A 44 -11.26 -4.36 7.59
N LEU A 45 -11.47 -3.29 6.83
CA LEU A 45 -10.81 -2.00 7.05
C LEU A 45 -11.26 -1.35 8.36
N GLU A 46 -12.53 -1.44 8.72
CA GLU A 46 -13.04 -0.94 10.00
C GLU A 46 -12.43 -1.69 11.19
N ARG A 47 -12.26 -3.02 11.08
CA ARG A 47 -11.54 -3.81 12.08
C ARG A 47 -10.09 -3.35 12.22
N ILE A 48 -9.39 -3.15 11.10
CA ILE A 48 -8.00 -2.64 11.13
C ILE A 48 -7.94 -1.28 11.83
N ARG A 49 -8.84 -0.34 11.52
CA ARG A 49 -8.87 0.97 12.19
C ARG A 49 -8.99 0.82 13.71
N ASN A 50 -9.88 -0.07 14.16
CA ASN A 50 -10.11 -0.29 15.59
C ASN A 50 -8.91 -0.97 16.27
N ASP A 51 -8.23 -1.88 15.57
CA ASP A 51 -7.15 -2.69 16.15
C ASP A 51 -5.78 -1.98 16.10
N TRP A 52 -5.51 -1.15 15.09
CA TRP A 52 -4.16 -0.68 14.75
C TRP A 52 -3.94 0.83 14.93
N ASP A 53 -4.94 1.60 15.40
CA ASP A 53 -4.88 3.06 15.61
C ASP A 53 -4.14 3.82 14.48
N ILE A 54 -4.52 3.52 13.24
CA ILE A 54 -3.79 4.00 12.07
C ILE A 54 -4.05 5.49 11.87
N HIS A 55 -3.04 6.30 12.15
CA HIS A 55 -3.10 7.73 11.91
C HIS A 55 -3.09 8.03 10.39
N PRO A 56 -3.92 8.96 9.88
CA PRO A 56 -3.97 9.28 8.44
C PRO A 56 -2.61 9.66 7.83
N VAL A 57 -1.72 10.29 8.61
CA VAL A 57 -0.36 10.63 8.17
C VAL A 57 0.49 9.39 7.86
N ALA A 58 0.32 8.29 8.61
CA ALA A 58 1.00 7.02 8.32
C ALA A 58 0.62 6.49 6.93
N VAL A 59 -0.64 6.67 6.52
CA VAL A 59 -1.10 6.26 5.18
C VAL A 59 -0.45 7.13 4.09
N THR A 60 -0.30 8.44 4.32
CA THR A 60 0.47 9.32 3.41
C THR A 60 1.92 8.88 3.27
N HIS A 61 2.57 8.45 4.36
CA HIS A 61 3.92 7.88 4.29
C HIS A 61 3.97 6.58 3.50
N ALA A 62 2.96 5.72 3.63
CA ALA A 62 2.86 4.48 2.87
C ALA A 62 2.77 4.72 1.35
N PHE A 63 2.03 5.73 0.89
CA PHE A 63 1.93 6.09 -0.54
C PHE A 63 3.30 6.38 -1.16
N ARG A 64 4.19 7.09 -0.45
CA ARG A 64 5.56 7.35 -0.93
C ARG A 64 6.33 6.07 -1.25
N HIS A 65 6.13 5.01 -0.46
CA HIS A 65 6.81 3.73 -0.70
C HIS A 65 6.25 3.00 -1.91
N VAL A 66 4.96 3.16 -2.22
CA VAL A 66 4.35 2.65 -3.45
C VAL A 66 4.92 3.38 -4.67
N ASP A 67 5.07 4.71 -4.60
CA ASP A 67 5.67 5.50 -5.68
C ASP A 67 7.11 5.06 -5.98
N ILE A 68 7.93 4.91 -4.95
CA ILE A 68 9.31 4.41 -5.08
C ILE A 68 9.32 3.00 -5.71
N ALA A 69 8.44 2.11 -5.24
CA ALA A 69 8.34 0.76 -5.81
C ALA A 69 7.95 0.79 -7.30
N ARG A 70 7.08 1.73 -7.70
CA ARG A 70 6.64 1.94 -9.08
C ARG A 70 7.76 2.44 -9.97
N GLU A 71 8.57 3.38 -9.50
CA GLU A 71 9.76 3.86 -10.20
C GLU A 71 10.76 2.72 -10.42
N LEU A 72 11.07 1.95 -9.37
CA LEU A 72 11.99 0.81 -9.46
C LEU A 72 11.48 -0.30 -10.39
N ALA A 73 10.18 -0.60 -10.32
CA ALA A 73 9.53 -1.57 -11.22
C ALA A 73 9.58 -1.12 -12.69
N SER A 74 9.36 0.17 -12.95
CA SER A 74 9.44 0.75 -14.29
C SER A 74 10.87 0.70 -14.85
N GLY A 75 11.85 0.95 -13.98
CA GLY A 75 13.29 0.76 -14.23
C GLY A 75 13.71 -0.71 -14.37
N ASN A 76 12.78 -1.66 -14.25
CA ASN A 76 13.00 -3.09 -14.33
C ASN A 76 14.01 -3.65 -13.30
N VAL A 77 14.08 -3.02 -12.12
CA VAL A 77 14.86 -3.51 -10.98
C VAL A 77 14.35 -4.88 -10.56
N ASN A 78 15.19 -5.72 -9.95
CA ASN A 78 14.80 -7.06 -9.51
C ASN A 78 13.47 -7.05 -8.72
N SER A 79 12.49 -7.83 -9.16
CA SER A 79 11.14 -7.86 -8.60
C SER A 79 11.11 -8.18 -7.10
N GLN A 80 12.00 -9.05 -6.63
CA GLN A 80 12.10 -9.44 -5.23
C GLN A 80 12.61 -8.27 -4.38
N LEU A 81 13.57 -7.48 -4.90
CA LEU A 81 14.07 -6.28 -4.22
C LEU A 81 12.99 -5.19 -4.17
N VAL A 82 12.23 -5.00 -5.25
CA VAL A 82 11.11 -4.04 -5.28
C VAL A 82 10.07 -4.41 -4.21
N VAL A 83 9.65 -5.68 -4.17
CA VAL A 83 8.65 -6.15 -3.20
C VAL A 83 9.19 -6.08 -1.77
N ALA A 84 10.43 -6.52 -1.52
CA ALA A 84 11.04 -6.45 -0.20
C ALA A 84 11.17 -5.01 0.31
N GLY A 85 11.55 -4.07 -0.57
CA GLY A 85 11.62 -2.65 -0.24
C GLY A 85 10.25 -2.05 0.07
N LEU A 86 9.23 -2.37 -0.74
CA LEU A 86 7.85 -1.94 -0.50
C LEU A 86 7.34 -2.44 0.87
N LEU A 87 7.45 -3.73 1.16
CA LEU A 87 6.98 -4.30 2.42
C LEU A 87 7.70 -3.71 3.64
N THR A 88 9.01 -3.46 3.52
CA THR A 88 9.79 -2.81 4.58
C THR A 88 9.30 -1.39 4.82
N GLY A 89 9.14 -0.59 3.76
CA GLY A 89 8.66 0.79 3.86
C GLY A 89 7.22 0.91 4.38
N LEU A 90 6.32 0.02 3.94
CA LEU A 90 4.95 -0.04 4.48
C LEU A 90 4.97 -0.37 5.98
N ARG A 91 5.79 -1.34 6.40
CA ARG A 91 5.93 -1.68 7.82
C ARG A 91 6.48 -0.51 8.63
N GLU A 92 7.48 0.21 8.11
CA GLU A 92 8.02 1.41 8.77
C GLU A 92 6.97 2.51 8.89
N ALA A 93 6.18 2.74 7.84
CA ALA A 93 5.10 3.73 7.85
C ALA A 93 4.03 3.44 8.89
N PHE A 94 3.66 2.17 9.09
CA PHE A 94 2.61 1.77 10.03
C PHE A 94 3.11 1.41 11.44
N ASN A 95 4.41 1.13 11.61
CA ASN A 95 5.00 0.87 12.94
C ASN A 95 5.70 2.11 13.51
N GLY A 96 5.95 3.14 12.70
CA GLY A 96 6.53 4.39 13.15
C GLY A 96 5.53 5.17 13.99
N THR A 97 5.81 5.29 15.29
CA THR A 97 5.17 6.26 16.17
C THR A 97 5.31 7.64 15.54
N LEU A 98 4.19 8.31 15.26
CA LEU A 98 4.18 9.77 15.08
C LEU A 98 4.48 10.45 16.42
#